data_AF-G7GXC6-F1
#
_entry.id   AF-G7GXC6-F1
#
_cell.length_a   1.000
_cell.length_b   1.000
_cell.length_c   1.000
_cell.angle_alpha   90.00
_cell.angle_beta   90.00
_cell.angle_gamma   90.00
#
_symmetry.space_group_name_H-M   'P 1'
#
loop_
_entity.id
_entity.type
_entity.pdbx_description
1 polymer ?
#
loop_
_entity_poly.entity_id
_entity_poly.type
_entity_poly.pdbx_seq_one_letter_code
_entity_poly.pdbx_strand_id
1 'polypeptide(L)'
;MILTGTAVTQLERWASLWADLQHADIALYERAQMEPIPATIFQRRALWESAVIAYGRATQSERGRKVGFQTFVTETLTPGQIATHERIMDWRHGHVAHRRDDEFEEVCTEIVLRDGVPTELRVGVGIDAGASQDFVEEFQAHVFMLRNHVWEKKLAPNVQSVVTGMNQCTVSAEAPSDESPRPGDDRYTVTMKWDLDATPR
;
A
#
# COMPACT_ATOMS: atom_id res chain seq x y z
N MET A 1 -7.85 -27.01 -2.80
CA MET A 1 -6.85 -27.70 -1.98
C MET A 1 -6.24 -26.64 -1.08
N ILE A 2 -6.30 -26.82 0.24
CA ILE A 2 -5.73 -25.89 1.22
C ILE A 2 -4.42 -26.51 1.72
N LEU A 3 -3.32 -25.78 1.63
CA LEU A 3 -2.05 -26.22 2.16
C LEU A 3 -1.93 -25.78 3.62
N THR A 4 -1.39 -26.64 4.49
CA THR A 4 -1.19 -26.31 5.90
C THR A 4 0.27 -26.55 6.32
N GLY A 5 0.78 -25.69 7.20
CA GLY A 5 2.14 -25.76 7.72
C GLY A 5 2.76 -24.38 7.98
N THR A 6 3.89 -24.35 8.68
CA THR A 6 4.57 -23.09 9.04
C THR A 6 5.05 -22.33 7.81
N ALA A 7 5.64 -23.02 6.82
CA ALA A 7 6.10 -22.40 5.58
C ALA A 7 4.94 -21.80 4.76
N VAL A 8 3.79 -22.48 4.74
CA VAL A 8 2.56 -21.99 4.07
C VAL A 8 2.05 -20.74 4.78
N THR A 9 1.94 -20.78 6.11
CA THR A 9 1.52 -19.61 6.91
C THR A 9 2.44 -18.40 6.68
N GLN A 10 3.75 -18.61 6.62
CA GLN A 10 4.70 -17.54 6.33
C GLN A 10 4.53 -17.02 4.91
N LEU A 11 4.37 -17.90 3.91
CA LEU A 11 4.12 -17.53 2.53
C LEU A 11 2.85 -16.67 2.41
N GLU A 12 1.73 -17.09 3.00
CA GLU A 12 0.47 -16.34 2.98
C GLU A 12 0.60 -14.95 3.60
N ARG A 13 1.28 -14.86 4.76
CA ARG A 13 1.46 -13.58 5.45
C ARG A 13 2.34 -12.63 4.64
N TRP A 14 3.47 -13.10 4.12
CA TRP A 14 4.33 -12.28 3.26
C TRP A 14 3.67 -11.93 1.94
N ALA A 15 2.85 -12.82 1.36
CA ALA A 15 2.12 -12.56 0.12
C ALA A 15 1.05 -11.49 0.33
N SER A 16 0.36 -11.56 1.47
CA SER A 16 -0.60 -10.54 1.88
C SER A 16 0.06 -9.18 2.09
N LEU A 17 1.29 -9.13 2.64
CA LEU A 17 2.07 -7.89 2.73
C LEU A 17 2.51 -7.38 1.36
N TRP A 18 3.03 -8.27 0.52
CA TRP A 18 3.45 -7.93 -0.83
C TRP A 18 2.29 -7.35 -1.65
N ALA A 19 1.08 -7.88 -1.47
CA ALA A 19 -0.12 -7.36 -2.13
C ALA A 19 -0.46 -5.93 -1.71
N ASP A 20 -0.24 -5.56 -0.45
CA ASP A 20 -0.43 -4.17 0.01
C ASP A 20 0.61 -3.22 -0.60
N LEU A 21 1.87 -3.68 -0.74
CA LEU A 21 2.90 -2.93 -1.47
C LEU A 21 2.55 -2.80 -2.95
N GLN A 22 2.06 -3.87 -3.58
CA GLN A 22 1.60 -3.84 -4.97
C GLN A 22 0.46 -2.84 -5.18
N HIS A 23 -0.51 -2.79 -4.26
CA HIS A 23 -1.59 -1.82 -4.33
C HIS A 23 -1.04 -0.39 -4.25
N ALA A 24 -0.14 -0.12 -3.31
CA ALA A 24 0.49 1.20 -3.21
C ALA A 24 1.20 1.61 -4.50
N ASP A 25 1.97 0.71 -5.12
CA ASP A 25 2.65 0.96 -6.40
C ASP A 25 1.65 1.27 -7.53
N ILE A 26 0.58 0.47 -7.67
CA ILE A 26 -0.46 0.71 -8.70
C ILE A 26 -1.13 2.07 -8.49
N ALA A 27 -1.49 2.42 -7.26
CA ALA A 27 -2.12 3.70 -6.98
C ALA A 27 -1.20 4.88 -7.32
N LEU A 28 0.09 4.78 -7.02
CA LEU A 28 1.09 5.79 -7.39
C LEU A 28 1.29 5.88 -8.91
N TYR A 29 1.35 4.73 -9.59
CA TYR A 29 1.44 4.65 -11.04
C TYR A 29 0.25 5.34 -11.72
N GLU A 30 -0.98 4.98 -11.33
CA GLU A 30 -2.20 5.58 -11.88
C GLU A 30 -2.27 7.08 -11.58
N ARG A 31 -1.81 7.52 -10.40
CA ARG A 31 -1.75 8.95 -10.06
C ARG A 31 -0.81 9.70 -10.99
N ALA A 32 0.33 9.10 -11.32
CA ALA A 32 1.33 9.70 -12.20
C ALA A 32 0.83 9.85 -13.66
N GLN A 33 -0.15 9.05 -14.08
CA GLN A 33 -0.78 9.20 -15.40
C GLN A 33 -1.78 10.35 -15.47
N MET A 34 -2.12 10.98 -14.34
CA MET A 34 -3.13 12.06 -14.29
C MET A 34 -2.49 13.44 -14.39
N GLU A 35 -3.01 14.23 -15.33
CA GLU A 35 -2.61 15.63 -15.49
C GLU A 35 -2.94 16.44 -14.23
N PRO A 36 -2.06 17.36 -13.77
CA PRO A 36 -2.29 18.17 -12.57
C PRO A 36 -3.22 19.37 -12.82
N ILE A 37 -4.44 19.10 -13.30
CA ILE A 37 -5.47 20.11 -13.56
C ILE A 37 -6.59 20.08 -12.49
N PRO A 38 -7.37 21.16 -12.31
CA PRO A 38 -8.45 21.19 -11.33
C PRO A 38 -9.47 20.05 -11.47
N ALA A 39 -9.72 19.57 -12.70
CA ALA A 39 -10.68 18.50 -12.96
C ALA A 39 -10.27 17.13 -12.37
N THR A 40 -8.98 16.90 -12.13
CA THR A 40 -8.44 15.62 -11.65
C THR A 40 -7.99 15.67 -10.19
N ILE A 41 -8.05 16.83 -9.54
CA ILE A 41 -7.46 17.06 -8.22
C ILE A 41 -7.94 16.04 -7.16
N PHE A 42 -9.24 15.75 -7.13
CA PHE A 42 -9.83 14.80 -6.19
C PHE A 42 -9.41 13.36 -6.47
N GLN A 43 -9.27 12.99 -7.75
CA GLN A 43 -8.84 11.66 -8.14
C GLN A 43 -7.35 11.45 -7.80
N ARG A 44 -6.51 12.45 -8.06
CA ARG A 44 -5.09 12.44 -7.68
C ARG A 44 -4.91 12.37 -6.16
N ARG A 45 -5.73 13.08 -5.40
CA ARG A 45 -5.77 13.01 -3.94
C ARG A 45 -6.20 11.61 -3.46
N ALA A 46 -7.29 11.07 -4.01
CA ALA A 46 -7.79 9.75 -3.63
C ALA A 46 -6.77 8.64 -3.90
N LEU A 47 -6.05 8.70 -5.02
CA LEU A 47 -4.98 7.75 -5.33
C LEU A 47 -3.78 7.89 -4.41
N TRP A 48 -3.39 9.13 -4.08
CA TRP A 48 -2.34 9.39 -3.09
C TRP A 48 -2.70 8.80 -1.72
N GLU A 49 -3.89 9.10 -1.20
CA GLU A 49 -4.38 8.56 0.07
C GLU A 49 -4.48 7.03 0.04
N SER A 50 -4.96 6.46 -1.07
CA SER A 50 -5.03 5.00 -1.26
C SER A 50 -3.64 4.36 -1.18
N ALA A 51 -2.63 4.96 -1.80
CA ALA A 51 -1.25 4.49 -1.73
C ALA A 51 -0.70 4.51 -0.30
N VAL A 52 -0.90 5.62 0.41
CA VAL A 52 -0.46 5.79 1.81
C VAL A 52 -1.18 4.80 2.74
N ILE A 53 -2.48 4.61 2.58
CA ILE A 53 -3.27 3.67 3.37
C ILE A 53 -2.80 2.23 3.12
N ALA A 54 -2.63 1.85 1.85
CA ALA A 54 -2.14 0.53 1.47
C ALA A 54 -0.76 0.27 2.07
N TYR A 55 0.17 1.23 1.95
CA TYR A 55 1.50 1.14 2.56
C TYR A 55 1.44 1.03 4.09
N GLY A 56 0.60 1.86 4.74
CA GLY A 56 0.40 1.82 6.19
C GLY A 56 -0.18 0.49 6.70
N ARG A 57 -0.92 -0.25 5.89
CA ARG A 57 -1.40 -1.60 6.26
C ARG A 57 -0.26 -2.62 6.35
N ALA A 58 0.90 -2.36 5.72
CA ALA A 58 2.08 -3.19 5.89
C ALA A 58 2.70 -3.07 7.30
N THR A 59 2.57 -1.91 7.97
CA THR A 59 3.08 -1.69 9.34
C THR A 59 2.09 -2.13 10.43
N GLN A 60 0.78 -1.90 10.24
CA GLN A 60 -0.23 -2.10 11.29
C GLN A 60 -1.01 -3.42 11.20
N SER A 61 -0.35 -4.57 11.35
CA SER A 61 -1.03 -5.86 11.23
C SER A 61 -0.98 -6.76 12.48
N GLU A 62 -1.16 -6.16 13.66
CA GLU A 62 -1.26 -6.89 14.92
C GLU A 62 -2.43 -7.90 14.97
N ARG A 63 -3.48 -7.73 14.14
CA ARG A 63 -4.70 -8.55 14.13
C ARG A 63 -4.78 -9.68 13.09
N GLY A 64 -3.70 -10.07 12.41
CA GLY A 64 -3.76 -11.25 11.53
C GLY A 64 -2.52 -11.58 10.71
N ARG A 65 -1.66 -10.60 10.43
CA ARG A 65 -0.45 -10.77 9.63
C ARG A 65 0.79 -10.46 10.46
N LYS A 66 1.10 -11.31 11.45
CA LYS A 66 2.31 -11.15 12.30
C LYS A 66 3.60 -11.40 11.49
N VAL A 67 4.01 -10.42 10.70
CA VAL A 67 5.30 -10.35 10.01
C VAL A 67 6.06 -9.14 10.54
N GLY A 68 7.37 -9.30 10.77
CA GLY A 68 8.23 -8.22 11.23
C GLY A 68 8.53 -7.23 10.11
N PHE A 69 7.52 -6.49 9.62
CA PHE A 69 7.72 -5.56 8.52
C PHE A 69 8.65 -4.41 8.91
N GLN A 70 8.49 -3.83 10.11
CA GLN A 70 9.40 -2.78 10.58
C GLN A 70 10.85 -3.27 10.65
N THR A 71 11.05 -4.46 11.21
CA THR A 71 12.37 -5.11 11.25
C THR A 71 12.92 -5.33 9.84
N PHE A 72 12.08 -5.83 8.93
CA PHE A 72 12.47 -6.05 7.53
C PHE A 72 12.88 -4.76 6.82
N VAL A 73 12.15 -3.67 7.05
CA VAL A 73 12.48 -2.32 6.56
C VAL A 73 13.86 -1.90 7.10
N THR A 74 14.07 -1.97 8.42
CA THR A 74 15.35 -1.55 9.02
C THR A 74 16.54 -2.40 8.58
N GLU A 75 16.34 -3.69 8.28
CA GLU A 75 17.40 -4.60 7.81
C GLU A 75 17.68 -4.48 6.31
N THR A 76 16.72 -3.98 5.53
CA THR A 76 16.80 -3.94 4.08
C THR A 76 17.21 -2.56 3.56
N LEU A 77 16.83 -1.50 4.26
CA LEU A 77 16.95 -0.14 3.77
C LEU A 77 18.25 0.53 4.19
N THR A 78 18.75 1.38 3.29
CA THR A 78 19.80 2.36 3.59
C THR A 78 19.24 3.52 4.42
N PRO A 79 20.09 4.31 5.12
CA PRO A 79 19.62 5.45 5.91
C PRO A 79 18.76 6.46 5.12
N GLY A 80 19.09 6.73 3.86
CA GLY A 80 18.29 7.63 3.01
C GLY A 80 16.89 7.07 2.71
N GLN A 81 16.78 5.76 2.50
CA GLN A 81 15.48 5.10 2.26
C GLN A 81 14.66 4.97 3.55
N ILE A 82 15.31 4.90 4.71
CA ILE A 82 14.62 4.99 6.01
C ILE A 82 13.98 6.37 6.17
N ALA A 83 14.67 7.44 5.79
CA ALA A 83 14.08 8.79 5.82
C ALA A 83 12.83 8.89 4.91
N THR A 84 12.86 8.29 3.72
CA THR A 84 11.67 8.18 2.85
C THR A 84 10.53 7.43 3.57
N HIS A 85 10.82 6.28 4.19
CA HIS A 85 9.86 5.51 4.97
C HIS A 85 9.22 6.35 6.10
N GLU A 86 10.04 7.04 6.89
CA GLU A 86 9.60 7.90 7.98
C GLU A 86 8.70 9.01 7.46
N ARG A 87 9.10 9.69 6.38
CA ARG A 87 8.31 10.76 5.76
C ARG A 87 6.94 10.29 5.27
N ILE A 88 6.85 9.08 4.70
CA ILE A 88 5.56 8.47 4.31
C ILE A 88 4.69 8.20 5.54
N MET A 89 5.30 7.65 6.60
CA MET A 89 4.60 7.35 7.84
C MET A 89 4.14 8.62 8.56
N ASP A 90 4.93 9.69 8.55
CA ASP A 90 4.57 10.99 9.11
C ASP A 90 3.38 11.59 8.37
N TRP A 91 3.41 11.57 7.03
CA TRP A 91 2.27 12.01 6.23
C TRP A 91 1.00 11.21 6.57
N ARG A 92 1.11 9.87 6.66
CA ARG A 92 -0.01 9.01 7.09
C ARG A 92 -0.55 9.44 8.46
N HIS A 93 0.32 9.68 9.43
CA HIS A 93 -0.11 10.01 10.78
C HIS A 93 -0.72 11.41 10.87
N GLY A 94 -0.14 12.39 10.19
CA GLY A 94 -0.59 13.79 10.20
C GLY A 94 -1.81 14.07 9.34
N HIS A 95 -2.02 13.32 8.26
CA HIS A 95 -3.14 13.55 7.35
C HIS A 95 -4.27 12.52 7.48
N VAL A 96 -3.93 11.22 7.50
CA VAL A 96 -4.93 10.14 7.40
C VAL A 96 -5.40 9.64 8.76
N ALA A 97 -4.49 9.51 9.73
CA ALA A 97 -4.81 8.91 11.03
C ALA A 97 -5.29 9.93 12.07
N HIS A 98 -4.69 11.12 12.08
CA HIS A 98 -5.05 12.20 13.00
C HIS A 98 -5.00 13.50 12.21
N ARG A 99 -6.16 14.06 11.84
CA ARG A 99 -6.28 15.37 11.20
C ARG A 99 -5.93 16.46 12.23
N ARG A 100 -4.63 16.60 12.52
CA ARG A 100 -4.14 17.37 13.68
C ARG A 100 -4.07 18.86 13.40
N ASP A 101 -3.88 19.26 12.14
CA ASP A 101 -3.75 20.65 11.72
C ASP A 101 -4.56 20.92 10.42
N ASP A 102 -4.79 22.20 10.15
CA ASP A 102 -5.42 22.74 8.93
C ASP A 102 -4.47 22.76 7.72
N GLU A 103 -3.24 22.25 7.88
CA GLU A 103 -2.18 22.17 6.87
C GLU A 103 -2.66 21.58 5.52
N PHE A 104 -3.62 20.68 5.56
CA PHE A 104 -4.05 19.94 4.38
C PHE A 104 -5.42 20.32 3.83
N GLU A 105 -6.20 21.07 4.61
CA GLU A 105 -7.51 21.59 4.20
C GLU A 105 -7.78 22.93 4.88
N GLU A 106 -7.91 23.97 4.07
CA GLU A 106 -8.24 25.33 4.52
C GLU A 106 -9.67 25.67 4.10
N VAL A 107 -10.45 26.31 4.97
CA VAL A 107 -11.74 26.90 4.60
C VAL A 107 -11.63 28.41 4.71
N CYS A 108 -11.53 29.10 3.58
CA CYS A 108 -11.48 30.54 3.52
C CYS A 108 -12.89 31.11 3.35
N THR A 109 -13.26 32.12 4.15
CA THR A 109 -14.51 32.85 3.98
C THR A 109 -14.20 34.31 3.69
N GLU A 110 -14.60 34.80 2.52
CA GLU A 110 -14.37 36.18 2.07
C GLU A 110 -15.71 36.91 1.99
N ILE A 111 -15.81 38.09 2.60
CA ILE A 111 -16.95 39.00 2.44
C ILE A 111 -16.56 40.06 1.43
N VAL A 112 -17.25 40.10 0.29
CA VAL A 112 -17.04 41.13 -0.73
C VAL A 112 -17.92 42.34 -0.41
N LEU A 113 -17.26 43.46 -0.11
CA LEU A 113 -17.92 44.75 0.12
C LEU A 113 -18.03 45.54 -1.19
N ARG A 114 -19.16 46.20 -1.42
CA ARG A 114 -19.29 47.30 -2.39
C ARG A 114 -19.78 48.53 -1.64
N ASP A 115 -19.08 49.64 -1.79
CA ASP A 115 -19.37 50.89 -1.07
C ASP A 115 -19.48 50.72 0.46
N GLY A 116 -18.66 49.83 1.04
CA GLY A 116 -18.67 49.52 2.47
C GLY A 116 -19.83 48.63 2.94
N VAL A 117 -20.70 48.19 2.03
CA VAL A 117 -21.81 47.29 2.32
C VAL A 117 -21.46 45.86 1.86
N PRO A 118 -21.65 44.83 2.71
CA PRO A 118 -21.53 43.44 2.29
C PRO A 118 -22.50 43.12 1.15
N THR A 119 -21.95 42.62 0.04
CA THR A 119 -22.73 42.26 -1.16
C THR A 119 -22.61 40.80 -1.54
N GLU A 120 -21.52 40.13 -1.15
CA GLU A 120 -21.28 38.72 -1.45
C GLU A 120 -20.57 38.07 -0.25
N LEU A 121 -20.89 36.81 0.00
CA LEU A 121 -20.13 35.93 0.86
C LEU A 121 -19.58 34.80 -0.02
N ARG A 122 -18.26 34.70 -0.12
CA ARG A 122 -17.57 33.62 -0.81
C ARG A 122 -17.01 32.66 0.21
N VAL A 123 -17.25 31.38 0.00
CA VAL A 123 -16.64 30.30 0.77
C VAL A 123 -15.75 29.51 -0.20
N GLY A 124 -14.45 29.54 0.05
CA GLY A 124 -13.46 28.74 -0.66
C GLY A 124 -12.99 27.60 0.24
N VAL A 125 -12.78 26.42 -0.35
CA VAL A 125 -12.13 25.29 0.32
C VAL A 125 -10.81 25.02 -0.39
N GLY A 126 -9.70 25.31 0.26
CA GLY A 126 -8.37 24.90 -0.15
C GLY A 126 -8.17 23.44 0.24
N ILE A 127 -7.83 22.60 -0.73
CA ILE A 127 -7.60 21.17 -0.51
C ILE A 127 -6.18 20.86 -0.98
N ASP A 128 -5.38 20.23 -0.11
CA ASP A 128 -4.13 19.65 -0.54
C ASP A 128 -4.41 18.52 -1.55
N ALA A 129 -3.86 18.66 -2.75
CA ALA A 129 -3.93 17.65 -3.82
C ALA A 129 -3.06 16.41 -3.53
N GLY A 130 -2.43 16.38 -2.36
CA GLY A 130 -1.46 15.39 -1.93
C GLY A 130 -0.04 15.85 -2.23
N ALA A 131 0.91 14.95 -1.96
CA ALA A 131 2.33 15.23 -2.08
C ALA A 131 2.77 15.80 -3.45
N SER A 132 3.90 16.53 -3.41
CA SER A 132 4.63 16.97 -4.60
C SER A 132 4.99 15.78 -5.49
N GLN A 133 5.16 16.05 -6.79
CA GLN A 133 5.48 15.01 -7.77
C GLN A 133 6.79 14.28 -7.42
N ASP A 134 7.83 15.01 -7.02
CA ASP A 134 9.10 14.42 -6.59
C ASP A 134 8.92 13.42 -5.44
N PHE A 135 8.07 13.74 -4.46
CA PHE A 135 7.84 12.84 -3.34
C PHE A 135 6.99 11.62 -3.74
N VAL A 136 6.08 11.78 -4.70
CA VAL A 136 5.31 10.66 -5.26
C VAL A 136 6.21 9.68 -5.99
N GLU A 137 7.16 10.18 -6.78
CA GLU A 137 8.16 9.36 -7.48
C GLU A 137 9.12 8.67 -6.50
N GLU A 138 9.57 9.40 -5.48
CA GLU A 138 10.38 8.85 -4.38
C GLU A 138 9.64 7.71 -3.66
N PHE A 139 8.35 7.92 -3.33
CA PHE A 139 7.51 6.90 -2.70
C PHE A 139 7.31 5.69 -3.62
N GLN A 140 7.07 5.91 -4.91
CA GLN A 140 6.90 4.81 -5.86
C GLN A 140 8.16 3.96 -5.96
N ALA A 141 9.33 4.59 -6.12
CA ALA A 141 10.61 3.89 -6.17
C ALA A 141 10.86 3.09 -4.88
N HIS A 142 10.52 3.67 -3.73
CA HIS A 142 10.63 3.02 -2.42
C HIS A 142 9.74 1.78 -2.29
N VAL A 143 8.46 1.89 -2.70
CA VAL A 143 7.51 0.76 -2.68
C VAL A 143 7.95 -0.34 -3.65
N PHE A 144 8.33 0.03 -4.87
CA PHE A 144 8.81 -0.91 -5.88
C PHE A 144 9.99 -1.72 -5.36
N MET A 145 10.97 -1.05 -4.76
CA MET A 145 12.15 -1.68 -4.19
C MET A 145 11.78 -2.59 -3.00
N LEU A 146 10.94 -2.14 -2.06
CA LEU A 146 10.52 -2.97 -0.93
C LEU A 146 9.75 -4.21 -1.40
N ARG A 147 8.88 -4.05 -2.40
CA ARG A 147 8.13 -5.14 -3.02
C ARG A 147 9.07 -6.20 -3.59
N ASN A 148 10.10 -5.79 -4.33
CA ASN A 148 11.08 -6.71 -4.90
C ASN A 148 11.89 -7.41 -3.80
N HIS A 149 12.28 -6.69 -2.76
CA HIS A 149 12.97 -7.32 -1.63
C HIS A 149 12.09 -8.32 -0.87
N VAL A 150 10.80 -8.03 -0.68
CA VAL A 150 9.85 -8.99 -0.07
C VAL A 150 9.74 -10.23 -0.96
N TRP A 151 9.69 -10.04 -2.28
CA TRP A 151 9.68 -11.14 -3.22
C TRP A 151 10.93 -12.03 -3.08
N GLU A 152 12.10 -11.43 -3.24
CA GLU A 152 13.39 -12.13 -3.27
C GLU A 152 13.75 -12.78 -1.93
N LYS A 153 13.57 -12.04 -0.84
CA LYS A 153 14.05 -12.48 0.49
C LYS A 153 13.02 -13.28 1.27
N LYS A 154 11.72 -13.16 0.95
CA LYS A 154 10.64 -13.80 1.74
C LYS A 154 9.74 -14.70 0.91
N LEU A 155 9.20 -14.25 -0.22
CA LEU A 155 8.27 -15.07 -0.99
C LEU A 155 8.96 -16.24 -1.69
N ALA A 156 9.96 -15.96 -2.53
CA ALA A 156 10.66 -16.98 -3.30
C ALA A 156 11.22 -18.12 -2.41
N PRO A 157 11.91 -17.84 -1.28
CA PRO A 157 12.40 -18.89 -0.39
C PRO A 157 11.28 -19.69 0.30
N ASN A 158 10.17 -19.03 0.66
CA ASN A 158 9.03 -19.72 1.27
C ASN A 158 8.30 -20.61 0.26
N VAL A 159 8.18 -20.19 -1.01
CA VAL A 159 7.65 -21.04 -2.09
C VAL A 159 8.50 -22.31 -2.23
N GLN A 160 9.82 -22.17 -2.31
CA GLN A 160 10.72 -23.32 -2.40
C GLN A 160 10.59 -24.25 -1.18
N SER A 161 10.43 -23.67 0.02
CA SER A 161 10.24 -24.42 1.27
C SER A 161 8.91 -25.17 1.28
N VAL A 162 7.83 -24.57 0.77
CA VAL A 162 6.52 -25.25 0.63
C VAL A 162 6.61 -26.41 -0.35
N VAL A 163 7.20 -26.20 -1.53
CA VAL A 163 7.39 -27.26 -2.54
C VAL A 163 8.22 -28.42 -1.97
N THR A 164 9.33 -28.09 -1.29
CA THR A 164 10.19 -29.09 -0.64
C THR A 164 9.42 -29.85 0.44
N GLY A 165 8.64 -29.14 1.26
CA GLY A 165 7.81 -29.75 2.30
C GLY A 165 6.69 -30.63 1.74
N MET A 166 6.11 -30.28 0.59
CA MET A 166 5.16 -31.16 -0.11
C MET A 166 5.84 -32.44 -0.59
N ASN A 167 7.02 -32.35 -1.20
CA ASN A 167 7.78 -33.52 -1.66
C ASN A 167 8.25 -34.42 -0.50
N GLN A 168 8.42 -33.84 0.70
CA GLN A 168 8.81 -34.55 1.92
C GLN A 168 7.62 -34.94 2.81
N CYS A 169 6.38 -34.70 2.37
CA CYS A 169 5.15 -34.94 3.15
C CYS A 169 5.09 -34.22 4.52
N THR A 170 5.79 -33.09 4.66
CA THR A 170 5.74 -32.22 5.88
C THR A 170 4.77 -31.04 5.73
N VAL A 171 4.32 -30.77 4.51
CA VAL A 171 3.18 -29.89 4.21
C VAL A 171 2.00 -30.79 3.83
N SER A 172 0.86 -30.58 4.49
CA SER A 172 -0.36 -31.34 4.21
C SER A 172 -1.27 -30.58 3.25
N ALA A 173 -1.97 -31.33 2.41
CA ALA A 173 -2.99 -30.81 1.51
C ALA A 173 -4.36 -31.30 1.99
N GLU A 174 -5.21 -30.38 2.41
CA GLU A 174 -6.58 -30.68 2.79
C GLU A 174 -7.52 -30.37 1.60
N ALA A 175 -8.58 -31.16 1.48
CA ALA A 175 -9.66 -30.82 0.56
C ALA A 175 -10.19 -29.43 0.94
N PRO A 176 -10.44 -28.55 -0.04
CA PRO A 176 -11.08 -27.28 0.28
C PRO A 176 -12.41 -27.58 0.98
N SER A 177 -12.69 -26.89 2.07
CA SER A 177 -14.02 -26.95 2.68
C SER A 177 -15.06 -26.60 1.62
N ASP A 178 -16.20 -27.30 1.62
CA ASP A 178 -17.33 -27.12 0.69
C ASP A 178 -18.08 -25.78 0.91
N GLU A 179 -17.37 -24.76 1.39
CA GLU A 179 -17.86 -23.39 1.43
C GLU A 179 -17.97 -22.88 0.00
N SER A 180 -19.18 -22.99 -0.54
CA SER A 180 -19.56 -22.37 -1.79
C SER A 180 -19.17 -20.88 -1.74
N PRO A 181 -18.57 -20.31 -2.79
CA PRO A 181 -18.32 -18.88 -2.85
C PRO A 181 -19.63 -18.14 -2.56
N ARG A 182 -19.58 -17.18 -1.64
CA ARG A 182 -20.78 -16.41 -1.27
C ARG A 182 -21.36 -15.78 -2.55
N PRO A 183 -22.67 -15.84 -2.80
CA PRO A 183 -23.26 -15.15 -3.94
C PRO A 183 -22.90 -13.66 -3.88
N GLY A 184 -22.23 -13.14 -4.93
CA GLY A 184 -21.74 -11.75 -4.98
C GLY A 184 -20.25 -11.54 -4.66
N ASP A 185 -19.45 -12.61 -4.61
CA ASP A 185 -18.01 -12.51 -4.38
C ASP A 185 -17.26 -12.08 -5.66
N ASP A 186 -17.22 -10.77 -5.95
CA ASP A 186 -16.44 -10.16 -7.04
C ASP A 186 -14.92 -10.17 -6.78
N ARG A 187 -14.40 -11.23 -6.15
CA ARG A 187 -12.97 -11.36 -5.86
C ARG A 187 -12.22 -11.79 -7.12
N TYR A 188 -11.39 -10.88 -7.63
CA TYR A 188 -10.38 -11.23 -8.60
C TYR A 188 -9.25 -12.02 -7.91
N THR A 189 -9.00 -13.23 -8.39
CA THR A 189 -7.84 -14.02 -7.94
C THR A 189 -6.66 -13.76 -8.86
N VAL A 190 -5.60 -13.17 -8.32
CA VAL A 190 -4.33 -13.04 -9.03
C VAL A 190 -3.49 -14.28 -8.77
N THR A 191 -3.38 -15.14 -9.78
CA THR A 191 -2.54 -16.35 -9.70
C THR A 191 -1.12 -16.02 -10.17
N MET A 192 -0.17 -16.04 -9.25
CA MET A 192 1.26 -15.98 -9.58
C MET A 192 1.72 -17.38 -10.00
N LYS A 193 2.21 -17.52 -11.23
CA LYS A 193 2.87 -18.76 -11.68
C LYS A 193 4.35 -18.67 -11.35
N TRP A 194 4.86 -19.73 -10.75
CA TRP A 194 6.27 -19.88 -10.42
C TRP A 194 6.89 -20.93 -11.34
N ASP A 195 8.02 -20.61 -11.96
CA ASP A 195 8.87 -21.57 -12.65
C ASP A 195 10.00 -21.97 -11.70
N LEU A 196 9.98 -23.24 -11.24
CA LEU A 196 10.96 -23.75 -10.28
C LEU A 196 12.36 -23.88 -10.89
N ASP A 197 12.47 -23.84 -12.22
CA ASP A 197 13.73 -23.98 -12.94
C ASP A 197 14.33 -22.62 -13.34
N ALA A 198 13.62 -21.52 -13.12
CA ALA A 198 14.13 -20.17 -13.37
C ALA A 198 14.99 -19.70 -12.20
N THR A 199 16.31 -19.84 -12.34
CA THR A 199 17.27 -19.15 -11.47
C THR A 199 17.03 -17.63 -11.53
N PRO A 200 17.09 -16.91 -10.39
CA PRO A 200 17.00 -15.46 -10.40
C PRO A 200 18.17 -14.92 -11.26
N ARG A 201 17.84 -14.15 -12.29
CA ARG A 201 18.83 -13.34 -13.04
C ARG A 201 19.08 -12.03 -12.33
#